data_AF-A0A4U6UHV9-F1
#
_entry.id   AF-A0A4U6UHV9-F1
#
_cell.length_a   1.000
_cell.length_b   1.000
_cell.length_c   1.000
_cell.angle_alpha   90.00
_cell.angle_beta   90.00
_cell.angle_gamma   90.00
#
_symmetry.space_group_name_H-M   'P 1'
#
loop_
_entity.id
_entity.type
_entity.pdbx_description
1 polymer ?
#
loop_
_entity_poly.entity_id
_entity_poly.type
_entity_poly.pdbx_seq_one_letter_code
_entity_poly.pdbx_strand_id
1 'polypeptide(L)'
;MAPSSLLLFLVSSVPAMLAAGEEDCPTVSVACGKVNITFLFAIVPDEMTETSCGLIGFQVRCRNNNPYLGYNNRLYGHQFQILDIFYNNASFLLADVHKLQGFNNSASEKCHAPTNNSSNNLGLPFSISPNNQNLIFYNCTKPLLEEERWSRGLVETTCGNMTFVRVAGRSDGSGSYGSYFLEGCSSTVVPVLARYGHANASNYKELISDGFLLTWEAPLKSGIFHSSN
;
A
#
# COMPACT_ATOMS: atom_id res chain seq x y z
N MET A 1 52.17 -67.14 13.71
CA MET A 1 51.32 -66.46 14.72
C MET A 1 51.53 -64.96 14.58
N ALA A 2 50.57 -64.28 13.98
CA ALA A 2 50.44 -62.82 13.95
C ALA A 2 48.93 -62.54 13.84
N PRO A 3 48.32 -61.78 14.76
CA PRO A 3 46.88 -61.59 14.75
C PRO A 3 46.48 -60.46 13.81
N SER A 4 45.35 -60.69 13.16
CA SER A 4 44.53 -59.70 12.47
C SER A 4 43.93 -58.72 13.50
N SER A 5 43.87 -57.44 13.17
CA SER A 5 43.04 -56.46 13.88
C SER A 5 42.49 -55.45 12.89
N LEU A 6 41.25 -55.69 12.47
CA LEU A 6 40.38 -54.72 11.80
C LEU A 6 39.86 -53.74 12.85
N LEU A 7 40.26 -52.47 12.76
CA LEU A 7 39.65 -51.37 13.51
C LEU A 7 38.45 -50.84 12.70
N LEU A 8 37.24 -51.15 13.19
CA LEU A 8 36.00 -50.53 12.73
C LEU A 8 35.85 -49.15 13.40
N PHE A 9 35.98 -48.07 12.62
CA PHE A 9 35.64 -46.73 13.08
C PHE A 9 34.11 -46.58 13.07
N LEU A 10 33.48 -46.66 14.25
CA LEU A 10 32.09 -46.27 14.46
C LEU A 10 31.99 -44.74 14.38
N VAL A 11 31.54 -44.23 13.25
CA VAL A 11 31.18 -42.80 13.11
C VAL A 11 29.86 -42.59 13.83
N SER A 12 29.94 -42.10 15.07
CA SER A 12 28.79 -41.63 15.83
C SER A 12 28.22 -40.38 15.16
N SER A 13 27.17 -40.54 14.35
CA SER A 13 26.37 -39.41 13.87
C SER A 13 25.43 -38.98 14.98
N VAL A 14 25.85 -38.00 15.77
CA VAL A 14 24.91 -37.23 16.59
C VAL A 14 24.04 -36.44 15.62
N PRO A 15 22.70 -36.55 15.66
CA PRO A 15 21.87 -35.61 14.92
C PRO A 15 22.10 -34.25 15.57
N ALA A 16 22.78 -33.35 14.86
CA ALA A 16 22.72 -31.94 15.17
C ALA A 16 21.24 -31.56 14.99
N MET A 17 20.51 -31.48 16.11
CA MET A 17 19.21 -30.83 16.17
C MET A 17 19.40 -29.45 15.54
N LEU A 18 18.82 -29.25 14.36
CA LEU A 18 18.59 -27.93 13.82
C LEU A 18 17.72 -27.24 14.87
N ALA A 19 18.34 -26.40 15.69
CA ALA A 19 17.60 -25.42 16.45
C ALA A 19 16.82 -24.62 15.41
N ALA A 20 15.50 -24.78 15.40
CA ALA A 20 14.63 -23.81 14.77
C ALA A 20 15.04 -22.47 15.41
N GLY A 21 15.65 -21.60 14.62
CA GLY A 21 15.91 -20.24 15.06
C GLY A 21 14.56 -19.67 15.44
N GLU A 22 14.40 -19.32 16.72
CA GLU A 22 13.33 -18.44 17.15
C GLU A 22 13.55 -17.13 16.38
N GLU A 23 12.92 -16.99 15.21
CA GLU A 23 12.98 -15.79 14.42
C GLU A 23 12.33 -14.69 15.24
N ASP A 24 13.17 -13.81 15.80
CA ASP A 24 12.79 -12.73 16.72
C ASP A 24 11.98 -11.69 15.95
N CYS A 25 10.69 -12.00 15.79
CA CYS A 25 9.73 -11.06 15.29
C CYS A 25 9.57 -9.91 16.28
N PRO A 26 9.14 -8.71 15.84
CA PRO A 26 8.93 -7.59 16.74
C PRO A 26 7.93 -7.97 17.84
N THR A 27 8.46 -8.43 18.98
CA THR A 27 7.72 -8.71 20.22
C THR A 27 7.42 -7.39 20.95
N VAL A 28 8.13 -6.33 20.56
CA VAL A 28 8.03 -4.97 21.09
C VAL A 28 7.65 -4.02 19.96
N SER A 29 6.75 -3.08 20.26
CA SER A 29 6.39 -1.98 19.37
C SER A 29 7.59 -1.10 19.06
N VAL A 30 7.85 -0.87 17.78
CA VAL A 30 8.91 0.04 17.31
C VAL A 30 8.28 1.26 16.64
N ALA A 31 8.64 2.46 17.07
CA ALA A 31 8.12 3.68 16.47
C ALA A 31 8.86 4.04 15.17
N CYS A 32 8.11 4.44 14.15
CA CYS A 32 8.62 5.17 12.99
C CYS A 32 7.87 6.50 12.88
N GLY A 33 8.48 7.56 13.41
CA GLY A 33 7.81 8.86 13.58
C GLY A 33 6.65 8.74 14.55
N LYS A 34 5.42 8.97 14.05
CA LYS A 34 4.19 8.91 14.84
C LYS A 34 3.49 7.55 14.81
N VAL A 35 3.95 6.62 13.98
CA VAL A 35 3.31 5.31 13.78
C VAL A 35 4.05 4.25 14.57
N ASN A 36 3.31 3.47 15.34
CA ASN A 36 3.82 2.32 16.06
C ASN A 36 3.73 1.06 15.20
N ILE A 37 4.88 0.46 14.92
CA ILE A 37 5.03 -0.76 14.12
C ILE A 37 5.11 -1.95 15.07
N THR A 38 4.15 -2.86 14.97
CA THR A 38 4.07 -4.10 15.75
C THR A 38 3.82 -5.29 14.82
N PHE A 39 3.88 -6.50 15.38
CA PHE A 39 3.72 -7.75 14.66
C PHE A 39 2.55 -7.76 13.62
N LEU A 40 2.80 -8.49 12.53
CA LEU A 40 2.28 -8.36 11.16
C LEU A 40 2.91 -7.24 10.33
N PHE A 41 3.48 -6.20 10.93
CA PHE A 41 4.32 -5.23 10.23
C PHE A 41 5.74 -5.25 10.82
N ALA A 42 6.74 -5.05 9.99
CA ALA A 42 8.12 -5.03 10.47
C ALA A 42 8.99 -4.08 9.63
N ILE A 43 9.87 -3.36 10.31
CA ILE A 43 10.80 -2.42 9.66
C ILE A 43 11.91 -3.21 8.98
N VAL A 44 12.07 -3.05 7.67
CA VAL A 44 13.19 -3.58 6.89
C VAL A 44 14.25 -2.49 6.76
N PRO A 45 15.48 -2.71 7.25
CA PRO A 45 16.60 -1.78 7.02
C PRO A 45 16.85 -1.56 5.53
N ASP A 46 17.29 -0.35 5.15
CA ASP A 46 17.48 0.02 3.73
C ASP A 46 18.40 -0.95 2.96
N GLU A 47 19.40 -1.51 3.63
CA GLU A 47 20.37 -2.46 3.07
C GLU A 47 19.84 -3.89 2.88
N MET A 48 18.68 -4.22 3.48
CA MET A 48 18.07 -5.55 3.42
C MET A 48 16.86 -5.56 2.47
N THR A 49 16.59 -6.71 1.85
CA THR A 49 15.41 -6.91 0.98
C THR A 49 14.27 -7.62 1.71
N GLU A 50 14.56 -8.26 2.84
CA GLU A 50 13.61 -9.08 3.60
C GLU A 50 13.77 -8.81 5.10
N THR A 51 12.71 -9.08 5.87
CA THR A 51 12.76 -9.05 7.33
C THR A 51 13.30 -10.36 7.91
N SER A 52 13.87 -10.29 9.11
CA SER A 52 14.28 -11.47 9.89
C SER A 52 13.11 -12.21 10.53
N CYS A 53 11.93 -11.58 10.64
CA CYS A 53 10.67 -12.33 10.71
C CYS A 53 10.53 -13.06 9.39
N GLY A 54 10.41 -14.39 9.40
CA GLY A 54 10.06 -15.19 8.22
C GLY A 54 8.77 -14.72 7.55
N LEU A 55 8.21 -15.55 6.67
CA LEU A 55 7.16 -15.25 5.66
C LEU A 55 5.87 -14.47 6.07
N ILE A 56 5.74 -13.93 7.28
CA ILE A 56 4.49 -13.50 7.93
C ILE A 56 4.38 -11.96 8.12
N GLY A 57 5.44 -11.16 7.88
CA GLY A 57 5.41 -9.70 8.11
C GLY A 57 5.30 -8.82 6.85
N PHE A 58 4.38 -7.85 6.84
CA PHE A 58 4.36 -6.74 5.89
C PHE A 58 5.56 -5.82 6.12
N GLN A 59 6.30 -5.57 5.04
CA GLN A 59 7.51 -4.77 5.11
C GLN A 59 7.19 -3.29 5.26
N VAL A 60 7.92 -2.61 6.14
CA VAL A 60 7.88 -1.15 6.31
C VAL A 60 9.28 -0.59 6.10
N ARG A 61 9.41 0.44 5.27
CA ARG A 61 10.64 1.23 5.14
C ARG A 61 10.49 2.50 5.95
N CYS A 62 11.29 2.65 7.01
CA CYS A 62 11.27 3.87 7.82
C CYS A 62 12.36 4.83 7.33
N ARG A 63 11.97 5.90 6.62
CA ARG A 63 12.91 6.88 6.08
C ARG A 63 12.59 8.27 6.62
N ASN A 64 13.56 8.92 7.24
CA ASN A 64 13.41 10.26 7.84
C ASN A 64 12.18 10.34 8.77
N ASN A 65 12.01 9.33 9.62
CA ASN A 65 10.85 9.18 10.52
C ASN A 65 9.48 9.07 9.81
N ASN A 66 9.44 8.77 8.51
CA ASN A 66 8.22 8.49 7.77
C ASN A 66 8.18 7.01 7.38
N PRO A 67 7.13 6.27 7.78
CA PRO A 67 6.97 4.87 7.39
C PRO A 67 6.37 4.78 5.99
N TYR A 68 6.95 3.93 5.16
CA TYR A 68 6.47 3.63 3.82
C TYR A 68 6.21 2.14 3.69
N LEU A 69 5.18 1.78 2.94
CA LEU A 69 4.92 0.38 2.61
C LEU A 69 6.09 -0.16 1.77
N GLY A 70 6.77 -1.18 2.30
CA GLY A 70 7.88 -1.83 1.64
C GLY A 70 7.38 -2.80 0.58
N TYR A 71 7.61 -2.46 -0.70
CA TYR A 71 7.45 -3.42 -1.79
C TYR A 71 8.78 -4.09 -2.08
N ASN A 72 8.77 -5.42 -2.19
CA ASN A 72 9.89 -6.18 -2.74
C ASN A 72 9.92 -6.02 -4.27
N ASN A 73 10.17 -4.80 -4.77
CA ASN A 73 10.66 -4.63 -6.13
C ASN A 73 11.33 -3.27 -6.29
N ARG A 74 12.66 -3.27 -6.42
CA ARG A 74 13.52 -2.09 -6.66
C ARG A 74 13.16 -1.30 -7.95
N LEU A 75 12.18 -1.77 -8.71
CA LEU A 75 11.87 -1.30 -10.06
C LEU A 75 10.77 -0.22 -10.14
N TYR A 76 9.92 -0.06 -9.12
CA TYR A 76 8.71 0.78 -9.31
C TYR A 76 8.73 2.16 -8.68
N GLY A 77 9.65 2.48 -7.76
CA GLY A 77 9.82 3.84 -7.19
C GLY A 77 8.59 4.43 -6.46
N HIS A 78 7.42 3.81 -6.59
CA HIS A 78 6.14 4.27 -6.12
C HIS A 78 6.02 4.00 -4.64
N GLN A 79 5.85 5.06 -3.87
CA GLN A 79 5.87 5.03 -2.41
C GLN A 79 4.46 5.31 -1.91
N PHE A 80 3.99 4.44 -1.02
CA PHE A 80 2.84 4.75 -0.19
C PHE A 80 3.34 5.01 1.22
N GLN A 81 3.08 6.21 1.72
CA GLN A 81 3.39 6.56 3.10
C GLN A 81 2.29 6.01 3.99
N ILE A 82 2.66 5.26 5.03
CA ILE A 82 1.74 4.83 6.08
C ILE A 82 1.52 6.03 7.00
N LEU A 83 0.26 6.43 7.17
CA LEU A 83 -0.12 7.53 8.05
C LEU A 83 -0.52 7.03 9.43
N ASP A 84 -1.20 5.88 9.48
CA ASP A 84 -1.62 5.23 10.73
C ASP A 84 -1.93 3.74 10.50
N ILE A 85 -1.88 2.92 11.55
CA ILE A 85 -2.21 1.49 11.52
C ILE A 85 -3.24 1.16 12.60
N PHE A 86 -4.38 0.64 12.18
CA PHE A 86 -5.49 0.23 13.04
C PHE A 86 -5.51 -1.30 13.17
N TYR A 87 -4.64 -1.84 14.02
CA TYR A 87 -4.48 -3.30 14.22
C TYR A 87 -5.80 -4.01 14.57
N ASN A 88 -6.64 -3.42 15.42
CA ASN A 88 -7.92 -4.00 15.83
C ASN A 88 -8.91 -4.17 14.67
N ASN A 89 -8.77 -3.34 13.63
CA ASN A 89 -9.67 -3.32 12.49
C ASN A 89 -9.07 -3.97 11.25
N ALA A 90 -7.86 -4.55 11.37
CA ALA A 90 -7.07 -5.04 10.26
C ALA A 90 -7.00 -4.05 9.08
N SER A 91 -6.79 -2.76 9.41
CA SER A 91 -6.79 -1.67 8.43
C SER A 91 -5.71 -0.63 8.71
N PHE A 92 -5.29 0.11 7.69
CA PHE A 92 -4.26 1.14 7.81
C PHE A 92 -4.50 2.26 6.80
N LEU A 93 -4.12 3.47 7.20
CA LEU A 93 -4.26 4.68 6.41
C LEU A 93 -2.98 4.93 5.61
N LEU A 94 -3.12 5.12 4.30
CA LEU A 94 -2.00 5.32 3.38
C LEU A 94 -2.19 6.54 2.51
N ALA A 95 -1.12 7.30 2.28
CA ALA A 95 -1.06 8.33 1.26
C ALA A 95 -0.19 7.89 0.08
N ASP A 96 -0.73 8.01 -1.14
CA ASP A 96 0.02 7.81 -2.39
C ASP A 96 0.77 9.11 -2.72
N VAL A 97 2.04 9.19 -2.28
CA VAL A 97 2.82 10.44 -2.33
C VAL A 97 3.09 10.92 -3.76
N HIS A 98 2.96 10.05 -4.75
CA HIS A 98 3.20 10.37 -6.16
C HIS A 98 2.00 11.07 -6.81
N LYS A 99 0.79 10.92 -6.27
CA LYS A 99 -0.42 11.57 -6.83
C LYS A 99 -0.37 13.08 -6.78
N LEU A 100 0.43 13.67 -5.89
CA LEU A 100 0.57 15.11 -5.77
C LEU A 100 1.71 15.70 -6.61
N GLN A 101 2.67 14.88 -7.05
CA GLN A 101 3.89 15.36 -7.72
C GLN A 101 3.58 16.13 -9.00
N GLY A 102 2.68 15.61 -9.85
CA GLY A 102 2.31 16.22 -11.12
C GLY A 102 1.60 17.58 -11.01
N PHE A 103 1.12 17.97 -9.83
CA PHE A 103 0.51 19.29 -9.61
C PHE A 103 1.52 20.39 -9.26
N ASN A 104 2.78 20.03 -9.03
CA ASN A 104 3.85 20.98 -8.75
C ASN A 104 4.43 21.48 -10.08
N ASN A 105 4.23 22.76 -10.40
CA ASN A 105 4.82 23.40 -11.58
C ASN A 105 6.32 23.65 -11.34
N SER A 106 7.13 22.60 -11.46
CA SER A 106 8.59 22.78 -11.56
C SER A 106 8.96 23.18 -12.99
N ALA A 107 10.09 23.87 -13.17
CA ALA A 107 10.53 24.34 -14.50
C ALA A 107 10.78 23.19 -15.50
N SER A 108 10.99 21.96 -15.02
CA SER A 108 11.28 20.77 -15.82
C SER A 108 10.06 19.89 -16.10
N GLU A 109 9.00 19.96 -15.29
CA GLU A 109 7.82 19.10 -15.45
C GLU A 109 6.56 19.93 -15.61
N LYS A 110 5.86 19.70 -16.73
CA LYS A 110 4.57 20.32 -17.00
C LYS A 110 3.52 19.79 -16.01
N CYS A 111 2.69 20.70 -15.47
CA CYS A 111 1.53 20.33 -14.67
C CYS A 111 0.70 19.25 -15.34
N HIS A 112 0.36 18.20 -14.62
CA HIS A 112 -0.57 17.18 -15.08
C HIS A 112 -1.34 16.56 -13.91
N ALA A 113 -2.58 16.14 -14.18
CA ALA A 113 -3.34 15.35 -13.21
C ALA A 113 -2.86 13.88 -13.24
N PRO A 114 -3.13 13.09 -12.18
CA PRO A 114 -2.74 11.67 -12.12
C PRO A 114 -3.19 10.86 -13.34
N THR A 115 -2.33 9.95 -13.80
CA THR A 115 -2.54 9.13 -15.01
C THR A 115 -2.61 7.62 -14.74
N ASN A 116 -2.30 7.18 -13.52
CA ASN A 116 -2.35 5.79 -13.10
C ASN A 116 -3.26 5.60 -11.89
N ASN A 117 -3.99 4.50 -11.80
CA ASN A 117 -4.80 4.20 -10.61
C ASN A 117 -3.88 3.84 -9.43
N SER A 118 -4.18 4.30 -8.22
CA SER A 118 -3.41 3.89 -7.02
C SER A 118 -3.45 2.38 -6.81
N SER A 119 -4.59 1.73 -7.15
CA SER A 119 -4.77 0.29 -7.04
C SER A 119 -3.78 -0.54 -7.84
N ASN A 120 -3.25 -0.01 -8.96
CA ASN A 120 -2.31 -0.75 -9.82
C ASN A 120 -0.97 -1.02 -9.14
N ASN A 121 -0.62 -0.22 -8.13
CA ASN A 121 0.61 -0.34 -7.36
C ASN A 121 0.37 -0.99 -5.99
N LEU A 122 -0.84 -1.47 -5.72
CA LEU A 122 -1.16 -2.21 -4.51
C LEU A 122 -0.93 -3.70 -4.73
N GLY A 123 -0.12 -4.30 -3.87
CA GLY A 123 0.11 -5.75 -3.84
C GLY A 123 -0.89 -6.47 -2.94
N LEU A 124 -1.06 -7.78 -3.18
CA LEU A 124 -1.68 -8.66 -2.20
C LEU A 124 -0.87 -8.66 -0.89
N PRO A 125 -1.51 -8.80 0.28
CA PRO A 125 -2.92 -9.14 0.51
C PRO A 125 -3.82 -7.92 0.81
N PHE A 126 -3.46 -6.72 0.35
CA PHE A 126 -4.21 -5.52 0.69
C PHE A 126 -5.43 -5.30 -0.22
N SER A 127 -6.54 -4.86 0.37
CA SER A 127 -7.77 -4.48 -0.32
C SER A 127 -8.16 -3.04 -0.02
N ILE A 128 -8.68 -2.32 -1.00
CA ILE A 128 -9.20 -0.95 -0.79
C ILE A 128 -10.47 -1.04 0.05
N SER A 129 -10.50 -0.35 1.19
CA SER A 129 -11.65 -0.36 2.09
C SER A 129 -12.90 0.22 1.38
N PRO A 130 -14.09 -0.38 1.55
CA PRO A 130 -15.34 0.19 1.05
C PRO A 130 -15.75 1.49 1.76
N ASN A 131 -15.08 1.82 2.89
CA ASN A 131 -15.27 3.10 3.57
C ASN A 131 -14.67 4.29 2.80
N ASN A 132 -13.81 4.02 1.81
CA ASN A 132 -13.24 5.06 0.96
C ASN A 132 -14.27 5.56 -0.08
N GLN A 133 -14.06 6.79 -0.50
CA GLN A 133 -14.67 7.37 -1.69
C GLN A 133 -13.62 7.43 -2.81
N ASN A 134 -14.08 7.58 -4.05
CA ASN A 134 -13.19 7.67 -5.20
C ASN A 134 -13.18 9.10 -5.76
N LEU A 135 -12.00 9.69 -5.90
CA LEU A 135 -11.80 10.82 -6.80
C LEU A 135 -11.52 10.28 -8.20
N ILE A 136 -12.22 10.83 -9.17
CA ILE A 136 -12.01 10.52 -10.58
C ILE A 136 -11.37 11.73 -11.23
N PHE A 137 -10.11 11.58 -11.61
CA PHE A 137 -9.38 12.58 -12.38
C PHE A 137 -9.57 12.33 -13.87
N TYR A 138 -9.76 13.40 -14.62
CA TYR A 138 -9.92 13.39 -16.07
C TYR A 138 -8.82 14.19 -16.73
N ASN A 139 -8.14 13.58 -17.71
CA ASN A 139 -7.22 14.27 -18.61
C ASN A 139 -7.82 14.27 -20.03
N CYS A 140 -8.28 15.43 -20.47
CA CYS A 140 -9.02 15.58 -21.72
C CYS A 140 -8.15 16.15 -22.85
N THR A 141 -8.50 15.84 -24.09
CA THR A 141 -7.81 16.37 -25.28
C THR A 141 -8.23 17.80 -25.65
N LYS A 142 -9.37 18.26 -25.10
CA LYS A 142 -9.93 19.59 -25.29
C LYS A 142 -10.67 20.04 -24.03
N PRO A 143 -10.88 21.36 -23.84
CA PRO A 143 -11.74 21.85 -22.77
C PRO A 143 -13.17 21.33 -22.91
N LEU A 144 -13.81 21.08 -21.77
CA LEU A 144 -15.22 20.68 -21.73
C LEU A 144 -16.14 21.89 -21.69
N LEU A 145 -17.33 21.74 -22.27
CA LEU A 145 -18.36 22.78 -22.18
C LEU A 145 -18.77 22.98 -20.73
N GLU A 146 -19.15 24.21 -20.38
CA GLU A 146 -19.55 24.56 -19.02
C GLU A 146 -20.71 23.70 -18.51
N GLU A 147 -21.74 23.49 -19.32
CA GLU A 147 -22.87 22.62 -19.02
C GLU A 147 -22.48 21.17 -18.70
N GLU A 148 -21.50 20.61 -19.43
CA GLU A 148 -20.99 19.27 -19.19
C GLU A 148 -20.22 19.20 -17.86
N ARG A 149 -19.43 20.24 -17.56
CA ARG A 149 -18.71 20.36 -16.28
C ARG A 149 -19.69 20.39 -15.10
N TRP A 150 -20.69 21.27 -15.15
CA TRP A 150 -21.69 21.43 -14.08
C TRP A 150 -22.55 20.19 -13.90
N SER A 151 -23.10 19.62 -14.98
CA SER A 151 -23.99 18.45 -14.90
C SER A 151 -23.31 17.21 -14.33
N ARG A 152 -21.98 17.10 -14.44
CA ARG A 152 -21.18 15.97 -13.93
C ARG A 152 -20.45 16.28 -12.63
N GLY A 153 -20.62 17.48 -12.05
CA GLY A 153 -19.94 17.91 -10.84
C GLY A 153 -18.41 17.92 -10.98
N LEU A 154 -17.92 18.28 -12.17
CA LEU A 154 -16.49 18.37 -12.46
C LEU A 154 -15.91 19.69 -11.95
N VAL A 155 -14.77 19.60 -11.27
CA VAL A 155 -13.98 20.74 -10.81
C VAL A 155 -12.67 20.77 -11.59
N GLU A 156 -12.26 21.94 -12.06
CA GLU A 156 -10.96 22.10 -12.71
C GLU A 156 -9.81 21.88 -11.73
N THR A 157 -8.78 21.17 -12.17
CA THR A 157 -7.54 21.07 -11.37
C THR A 157 -6.66 22.30 -11.58
N THR A 158 -5.61 22.44 -10.78
CA THR A 158 -4.65 23.55 -10.94
C THR A 158 -3.80 23.46 -12.22
N CYS A 159 -3.90 22.35 -12.98
CA CYS A 159 -3.17 22.14 -14.22
C CYS A 159 -3.88 22.66 -15.47
N GLY A 160 -5.07 23.25 -15.32
CA GLY A 160 -5.78 23.99 -16.37
C GLY A 160 -7.09 23.35 -16.81
N ASN A 161 -7.74 24.02 -17.76
CA ASN A 161 -9.12 23.79 -18.21
C ASN A 161 -9.34 22.52 -19.06
N MET A 162 -8.37 21.61 -19.10
CA MET A 162 -8.47 20.28 -19.74
C MET A 162 -8.27 19.15 -18.73
N THR A 163 -8.14 19.50 -17.44
CA THR A 163 -7.95 18.56 -16.36
C THR A 163 -9.02 18.79 -15.31
N PHE A 164 -9.75 17.73 -14.97
CA PHE A 164 -10.89 17.82 -14.07
C PHE A 164 -10.83 16.75 -12.99
N VAL A 165 -11.54 16.99 -11.90
CA VAL A 165 -11.73 16.02 -10.83
C VAL A 165 -13.20 16.05 -10.38
N ARG A 166 -13.74 14.88 -10.04
CA ARG A 166 -15.02 14.77 -9.34
C ARG A 166 -14.96 13.69 -8.27
N VAL A 167 -15.89 13.77 -7.33
CA VAL A 167 -16.17 12.68 -6.41
C VAL A 167 -17.10 11.70 -7.11
N ALA A 168 -16.70 10.44 -7.19
CA ALA A 168 -17.61 9.35 -7.52
C ALA A 168 -18.38 8.91 -6.28
N GLY A 169 -19.57 8.32 -6.49
CA GLY A 169 -20.31 7.66 -5.42
C GLY A 169 -19.47 6.59 -4.71
N ARG A 170 -19.97 6.09 -3.56
CA ARG A 170 -19.26 5.08 -2.77
C ARG A 170 -18.78 3.93 -3.65
N SER A 171 -17.52 3.56 -3.49
CA SER A 171 -16.92 2.43 -4.19
C SER A 171 -17.70 1.17 -3.81
N ASP A 172 -18.30 0.50 -4.78
CA ASP A 172 -18.98 -0.79 -4.59
C ASP A 172 -17.99 -1.96 -4.47
N GLY A 173 -16.68 -1.68 -4.51
CA GLY A 173 -15.63 -2.70 -4.52
C GLY A 173 -15.57 -3.53 -5.80
N SER A 174 -16.47 -3.30 -6.77
CA SER A 174 -16.60 -4.15 -7.97
C SER A 174 -15.58 -3.81 -9.06
N GLY A 175 -14.91 -2.66 -8.96
CA GLY A 175 -13.92 -2.22 -9.95
C GLY A 175 -14.53 -1.89 -11.31
N SER A 176 -15.85 -1.72 -11.43
CA SER A 176 -16.49 -1.35 -12.69
C SER A 176 -16.22 0.12 -13.05
N TYR A 177 -15.10 0.38 -13.72
CA TYR A 177 -14.70 1.71 -14.20
C TYR A 177 -15.57 2.25 -15.35
N GLY A 178 -16.49 1.45 -15.89
CA GLY A 178 -17.35 1.83 -17.02
C GLY A 178 -18.24 3.04 -16.73
N SER A 179 -18.63 3.26 -15.47
CA SER A 179 -19.41 4.42 -15.04
C SER A 179 -18.64 5.74 -15.05
N TYR A 180 -17.32 5.69 -15.27
CA TYR A 180 -16.47 6.88 -15.25
C TYR A 180 -16.16 7.42 -16.64
N PHE A 181 -16.64 6.78 -17.70
CA PHE A 181 -16.40 7.21 -19.08
C PHE A 181 -16.84 8.67 -19.31
N LEU A 182 -15.96 9.42 -19.97
CA LEU A 182 -16.17 10.78 -20.42
C LEU A 182 -15.50 10.93 -21.78
N GLU A 183 -16.26 11.37 -22.79
CA GLU A 183 -15.78 11.39 -24.17
C GLU A 183 -14.56 12.31 -24.31
N GLY A 184 -13.50 11.81 -24.96
CA GLY A 184 -12.28 12.58 -25.18
C GLY A 184 -11.39 12.76 -23.94
N CYS A 185 -11.66 12.05 -22.85
CA CYS A 185 -10.87 12.09 -21.62
C CYS A 185 -10.41 10.71 -21.17
N SER A 186 -9.18 10.60 -20.67
CA SER A 186 -8.76 9.45 -19.85
C SER A 186 -9.14 9.67 -18.39
N SER A 187 -9.51 8.60 -17.69
CA SER A 187 -9.93 8.65 -16.29
C SER A 187 -8.96 7.90 -15.38
N THR A 188 -8.62 8.50 -14.25
CA THR A 188 -7.78 7.91 -13.21
C THR A 188 -8.53 7.89 -11.88
N VAL A 189 -8.52 6.76 -11.18
CA VAL A 189 -9.18 6.60 -9.89
C VAL A 189 -8.19 6.68 -8.75
N VAL A 190 -8.49 7.58 -7.82
CA VAL A 190 -7.72 7.81 -6.61
C VAL A 190 -8.64 7.62 -5.40
N PRO A 191 -8.48 6.54 -4.62
CA PRO A 191 -9.25 6.35 -3.39
C PRO A 191 -8.85 7.41 -2.36
N VAL A 192 -9.82 7.88 -1.59
CA VAL A 192 -9.64 8.85 -0.50
C VAL A 192 -10.57 8.54 0.66
N LEU A 193 -10.11 8.77 1.89
CA LEU A 193 -10.94 8.71 3.08
C LEU A 193 -11.49 10.12 3.40
N ALA A 194 -12.79 10.31 3.31
CA ALA A 194 -13.41 11.58 3.70
C ALA A 194 -13.61 11.66 5.22
N ARG A 195 -12.87 12.52 5.90
CA ARG A 195 -12.95 12.69 7.38
C ARG A 195 -14.35 13.02 7.90
N TYR A 196 -15.15 13.74 7.10
CA TYR A 196 -16.49 14.23 7.48
C TYR A 196 -17.62 13.58 6.65
N GLY A 197 -17.43 12.33 6.23
CA GLY A 197 -18.47 11.54 5.56
C GLY A 197 -18.64 11.79 4.06
N HIS A 198 -18.28 12.98 3.55
CA HIS A 198 -18.34 13.31 2.12
C HIS A 198 -17.07 14.00 1.64
N ALA A 199 -16.49 13.50 0.55
CA ALA A 199 -15.37 14.16 -0.11
C ALA A 199 -15.87 15.40 -0.86
N ASN A 200 -15.02 16.43 -0.96
CA ASN A 200 -15.23 17.58 -1.83
C ASN A 200 -14.13 17.60 -2.89
N ALA A 201 -14.52 17.52 -4.17
CA ALA A 201 -13.59 17.49 -5.30
C ALA A 201 -12.64 18.70 -5.31
N SER A 202 -13.09 19.88 -4.87
CA SER A 202 -12.26 21.09 -4.82
C SER A 202 -11.06 20.98 -3.88
N ASN A 203 -11.14 20.11 -2.86
CA ASN A 203 -10.06 19.87 -1.90
C ASN A 203 -9.24 18.62 -2.24
N TYR A 204 -9.21 18.21 -3.51
CA TYR A 204 -8.57 16.96 -3.93
C TYR A 204 -7.13 16.78 -3.44
N LYS A 205 -6.34 17.86 -3.36
CA LYS A 205 -4.94 17.78 -2.87
C LYS A 205 -4.87 17.37 -1.40
N GLU A 206 -5.74 17.95 -0.58
CA GLU A 206 -5.87 17.62 0.85
C GLU A 206 -6.36 16.18 1.01
N LEU A 207 -7.40 15.78 0.27
CA LEU A 207 -7.94 14.42 0.32
C LEU A 207 -6.90 13.35 -0.07
N ILE A 208 -6.06 13.64 -1.07
CA ILE A 208 -4.96 12.74 -1.47
C ILE A 208 -3.89 12.67 -0.36
N SER A 209 -3.55 13.81 0.25
CA SER A 209 -2.56 13.87 1.33
C SER A 209 -3.04 13.20 2.62
N ASP A 210 -4.35 13.27 2.89
CA ASP A 210 -5.01 12.60 4.01
C ASP A 210 -5.12 11.09 3.81
N GLY A 211 -4.99 10.64 2.57
CA GLY A 211 -4.87 9.24 2.23
C GLY A 211 -6.19 8.48 2.16
N PHE A 212 -6.08 7.16 2.16
CA PHE A 212 -7.17 6.21 2.04
C PHE A 212 -6.89 4.95 2.84
N LEU A 213 -7.96 4.24 3.22
CA LEU A 213 -7.85 3.02 4.02
C LEU A 213 -7.60 1.80 3.14
N LEU A 214 -6.59 1.02 3.50
CA LEU A 214 -6.49 -0.38 3.09
C LEU A 214 -6.87 -1.29 4.24
N THR A 215 -7.38 -2.46 3.89
CA THR A 215 -7.61 -3.57 4.80
C THR A 215 -6.69 -4.72 4.41
N TRP A 216 -6.27 -5.52 5.38
CA TRP A 216 -5.62 -6.81 5.13
C TRP A 216 -6.46 -7.92 5.73
N GLU A 217 -6.46 -9.09 5.11
CA GLU A 217 -6.93 -10.29 5.79
C GLU A 217 -5.80 -10.75 6.73
N ALA A 218 -6.09 -10.84 8.02
CA ALA A 218 -5.17 -11.49 8.94
C ALA A 218 -5.00 -12.93 8.47
N PRO A 219 -3.77 -13.46 8.33
CA PRO A 219 -3.59 -14.88 8.03
C PRO A 219 -4.38 -15.67 9.08
N LEU A 220 -5.29 -16.54 8.63
CA LEU A 220 -6.02 -17.45 9.51
C LEU A 220 -4.97 -18.13 10.38
N LYS A 221 -5.10 -17.98 11.71
CA LYS A 221 -4.26 -18.72 12.66
C LYS A 221 -4.26 -20.17 12.18
N SER A 222 -3.10 -20.68 11.77
CA SER A 222 -2.95 -22.09 11.43
C SER A 222 -3.51 -22.87 12.62
N GLY A 223 -4.43 -23.79 12.33
CA GLY A 223 -5.22 -24.48 13.34
C GLY A 223 -4.32 -25.00 14.45
N ILE A 224 -4.75 -24.77 15.69
CA ILE A 224 -4.27 -25.52 16.85
C ILE A 224 -4.53 -27.00 16.52
N PHE A 225 -3.52 -27.70 16.01
CA PHE A 225 -3.50 -29.14 16.06
C PHE A 225 -3.32 -29.48 17.54
N HIS A 226 -4.44 -29.67 18.24
CA HIS A 226 -4.46 -30.48 19.43
C HIS A 226 -4.05 -31.89 19.00
N SER A 227 -2.76 -32.20 19.11
CA SER A 227 -2.30 -33.57 19.08
C SER A 227 -2.71 -34.22 20.39
N SER A 228 -3.86 -34.88 20.39
CA SER A 228 -4.14 -35.93 21.36
C SER A 228 -3.36 -37.16 20.94
N ASN A 229 -2.37 -37.53 21.75
CA ASN A 229 -1.97 -38.91 22.02
C ASN A 229 -1.28 -38.95 23.38
#